data_AF-A0A8H6G0J0-F1
#
_entry.id   AF-A0A8H6G0J0-F1
#
_cell.length_a   1.000
_cell.length_b   1.000
_cell.length_c   1.000
_cell.angle_alpha   90.00
_cell.angle_beta   90.00
_cell.angle_gamma   90.00
#
_symmetry.space_group_name_H-M   'P 1'
#
loop_
_entity.id
_entity.type
_entity.pdbx_description
1 polymer ?
#
loop_
_entity_poly.entity_id
_entity_poly.type
_entity_poly.pdbx_seq_one_letter_code
_entity_poly.pdbx_strand_id
1 'polypeptide(L)'
;MVTEEEALKLTIEESESVATNTRLGDSHDEKSNGNDTASPLLTWTYEDAFNDLERDPVNLAHRMIFLGLGSIHTTGSQTAHAIHDLAARPELVKSLREEIEEVRTAEKGWEKAALVKMWRLDSFMSESKRMNPPALTAVFHRLAMEPLVLFDGTRIPKGTFIAIAAASNLLNPDVVLDP
;
A
#
# COMPACT_ATOMS: atom_id res chain seq x y z
N MET A 1 27.97 20.30 11.80
CA MET A 1 28.06 19.11 10.93
C MET A 1 27.45 17.99 11.75
N VAL A 2 26.13 17.82 11.64
CA VAL A 2 25.36 16.81 12.39
C VAL A 2 25.86 15.45 11.92
N THR A 3 26.29 14.60 12.85
CA THR A 3 26.83 13.27 12.52
C THR A 3 25.69 12.37 12.05
N GLU A 4 25.97 11.43 11.14
CA GLU A 4 24.96 10.51 10.59
C GLU A 4 24.17 9.74 11.67
N GLU A 5 24.77 9.53 12.86
CA GLU A 5 24.09 8.92 14.01
C GLU A 5 22.95 9.77 14.59
N GLU A 6 23.08 11.10 14.59
CA GLU A 6 22.04 12.00 15.09
C GLU A 6 20.86 12.09 14.11
N ALA A 7 21.14 12.04 12.81
CA ALA A 7 20.12 11.98 11.77
C ALA A 7 19.34 10.64 11.80
N LEU A 8 20.04 9.54 12.08
CA LEU A 8 19.40 8.22 12.21
C LEU A 8 18.48 8.16 13.44
N LYS A 9 18.91 8.73 14.57
CA LYS A 9 18.08 8.81 15.79
C LYS A 9 16.83 9.67 15.60
N LEU A 10 16.94 10.81 14.93
CA LEU A 10 15.79 11.67 14.64
C LEU A 10 14.78 10.97 13.72
N THR A 11 15.28 10.22 12.73
CA THR A 11 14.41 9.47 11.81
C THR A 11 13.66 8.34 12.53
N ILE A 12 14.31 7.71 13.51
CA ILE A 12 13.70 6.67 14.35
C ILE A 12 12.65 7.29 15.30
N GLU A 13 12.97 8.40 15.97
CA GLU A 13 12.01 9.13 16.85
C GLU A 13 10.79 9.65 16.07
N GLU A 14 10.98 10.16 14.85
CA GLU A 14 9.87 10.58 13.99
C GLU A 14 9.01 9.37 13.56
N SER A 15 9.62 8.22 13.30
CA SER A 15 8.89 6.99 12.95
C SER A 15 8.04 6.43 14.11
N GLU A 16 8.52 6.55 15.35
CA GLU A 16 7.80 6.14 16.56
C GLU A 16 6.64 7.10 16.88
N SER A 17 6.82 8.40 16.63
CA SER A 17 5.78 9.42 16.78
C SER A 17 4.64 9.28 15.76
N VAL A 18 4.96 8.92 14.51
CA VAL A 18 3.96 8.67 13.46
C VAL A 18 3.16 7.38 13.74
N ALA A 19 3.81 6.36 14.31
CA ALA A 19 3.14 5.12 14.71
C ALA A 19 2.13 5.34 15.86
N THR A 20 2.40 6.26 16.79
CA THR A 20 1.50 6.54 17.92
C THR A 20 0.27 7.38 17.53
N ASN A 21 0.34 8.18 16.47
CA ASN A 21 -0.77 9.06 16.04
C ASN A 21 -1.74 8.43 15.03
N THR A 22 -1.47 7.22 14.51
CA THR A 22 -2.33 6.57 13.49
C THR A 22 -3.35 5.59 14.10
N ARG A 23 -3.88 5.88 15.31
CA ARG A 23 -4.96 5.09 15.93
C ARG A 23 -6.32 5.46 15.30
N LEU A 24 -6.51 5.08 14.04
CA LEU A 24 -7.81 5.12 13.37
C LEU A 24 -8.70 3.99 13.90
N GLY A 25 -9.74 4.39 14.65
CA GLY A 25 -11.04 3.72 14.74
C GLY A 25 -11.03 2.21 15.00
N ASP A 26 -10.82 1.84 16.25
CA ASP A 26 -11.05 0.48 16.75
C ASP A 26 -12.56 0.28 16.97
N SER A 27 -13.20 -0.52 16.12
CA SER A 27 -14.56 -1.03 16.34
C SER A 27 -14.56 -2.56 16.23
N HIS A 28 -13.86 -3.20 17.16
CA HIS A 28 -14.27 -4.49 17.70
C HIS A 28 -14.04 -4.46 19.20
N ASP A 29 -15.14 -4.31 19.96
CA ASP A 29 -15.15 -4.51 21.40
C ASP A 29 -14.74 -5.96 21.72
N GLU A 30 -13.46 -6.17 22.00
CA GLU A 30 -13.03 -7.23 22.89
C GLU A 30 -12.21 -6.60 24.02
N LYS A 31 -12.75 -6.68 25.23
CA LYS A 31 -12.11 -6.25 26.47
C LYS A 31 -10.79 -7.01 26.65
N SER A 32 -9.70 -6.42 26.19
CA SER A 32 -8.35 -6.83 26.55
C SER A 32 -8.08 -6.39 28.00
N ASN A 33 -8.26 -7.34 28.91
CA ASN A 33 -7.71 -7.27 30.26
C ASN A 33 -6.18 -7.24 30.13
N GLY A 34 -5.52 -6.30 30.82
CA GLY A 34 -4.09 -6.01 30.68
C GLY A 34 -3.19 -7.24 30.70
N ASN A 35 -2.69 -7.59 29.53
CA ASN A 35 -1.50 -8.40 29.32
C ASN A 35 -1.01 -8.12 27.90
N ASP A 36 0.28 -7.82 27.74
CA ASP A 36 0.99 -7.48 26.50
C ASP A 36 0.35 -8.06 25.23
N THR A 37 -0.47 -7.26 24.55
CA THR A 37 -1.04 -7.65 23.27
C THR A 37 0.03 -7.47 22.21
N ALA A 38 0.73 -8.57 21.91
CA ALA A 38 1.61 -8.65 20.74
C ALA A 38 0.88 -8.10 19.50
N SER A 39 1.61 -7.38 18.64
CA SER A 39 1.08 -6.79 17.40
C SER A 39 0.18 -7.80 16.67
N PRO A 40 -1.06 -7.44 16.27
CA PRO A 40 -1.99 -8.36 15.62
C PRO A 40 -1.36 -9.08 14.43
N LEU A 41 -0.56 -8.35 13.65
CA LEU A 41 0.18 -8.90 12.52
C LEU A 41 1.22 -9.95 12.93
N LEU A 42 1.98 -9.71 14.00
CA LEU A 42 2.98 -10.67 14.49
C LEU A 42 2.30 -11.94 14.99
N THR A 43 1.21 -11.78 15.74
CA THR A 43 0.37 -12.89 16.23
C THR A 43 -0.17 -13.71 15.06
N TRP A 44 -0.79 -13.07 14.06
CA TRP A 44 -1.29 -13.76 12.87
C TRP A 44 -0.18 -14.47 12.09
N THR A 45 0.98 -13.82 11.92
CA THR A 45 2.12 -14.42 11.19
C THR A 45 2.67 -15.64 11.91
N TYR A 46 2.65 -15.64 13.25
CA TYR A 46 3.08 -16.77 14.07
C TYR A 46 2.08 -17.93 14.03
N GLU A 47 0.78 -17.63 14.12
CA GLU A 47 -0.30 -18.61 14.11
C GLU A 47 -0.44 -19.31 12.74
N ASP A 48 -0.30 -18.56 11.65
CA ASP A 48 -0.44 -19.06 10.27
C ASP A 48 0.84 -19.74 9.73
N ALA A 49 1.93 -19.72 10.50
CA ALA A 49 3.20 -20.32 10.09
C ALA A 49 3.09 -21.83 9.84
N PHE A 50 3.48 -22.28 8.64
CA PHE A 50 3.31 -23.67 8.20
C PHE A 50 4.29 -24.67 8.84
N ASN A 51 5.45 -24.20 9.30
CA ASN A 51 6.51 -25.05 9.86
C ASN A 51 7.36 -24.27 10.87
N ASP A 52 8.23 -25.00 11.60
CA ASP A 52 9.06 -24.42 12.66
C ASP A 52 10.09 -23.40 12.15
N LEU A 53 10.55 -23.52 10.89
CA LEU A 53 11.44 -22.55 10.29
C LEU A 53 10.72 -21.19 10.12
N GLU A 54 9.43 -21.20 9.77
CA GLU A 54 8.65 -19.97 9.66
C GLU A 54 8.33 -19.33 11.02
N ARG A 55 8.23 -20.14 12.07
CA ARG A 55 8.05 -19.67 13.46
C ARG A 55 9.34 -19.20 14.11
N ASP A 56 10.49 -19.45 13.48
CA ASP A 56 11.77 -18.99 13.99
C ASP A 56 11.73 -17.46 14.18
N PRO A 57 12.11 -16.94 15.38
CA PRO A 57 12.04 -15.52 15.68
C PRO A 57 12.79 -14.62 14.69
N VAL A 58 13.92 -15.08 14.14
CA VAL A 58 14.70 -14.29 13.16
C VAL A 58 13.95 -14.21 11.84
N ASN A 59 13.33 -15.31 11.39
CA ASN A 59 12.52 -15.32 10.19
C ASN A 59 11.25 -14.47 10.33
N LEU A 60 10.60 -14.50 11.50
CA LEU A 60 9.47 -13.61 11.81
C LEU A 60 9.89 -12.14 11.76
N ALA A 61 11.01 -11.78 12.41
CA ALA A 61 11.53 -10.41 12.39
C ALA A 61 11.84 -9.93 10.96
N HIS A 62 12.47 -10.77 10.13
CA HIS A 62 12.72 -10.45 8.72
C HIS A 62 11.42 -10.22 7.93
N ARG A 63 10.38 -11.03 8.15
CA ARG A 63 9.07 -10.85 7.51
C ARG A 63 8.43 -9.52 7.93
N MET A 64 8.51 -9.16 9.21
CA MET A 64 7.97 -7.89 9.71
C MET A 64 8.67 -6.68 9.08
N ILE A 65 10.00 -6.70 8.99
CA ILE A 65 10.78 -5.64 8.34
C ILE A 65 10.41 -5.53 6.86
N PHE A 66 10.33 -6.66 6.15
CA PHE A 66 10.00 -6.66 4.72
C PHE A 66 8.59 -6.11 4.45
N LEU A 67 7.61 -6.48 5.27
CA LEU A 67 6.24 -5.97 5.17
C LEU A 67 6.16 -4.47 5.48
N GLY A 68 6.92 -4.00 6.47
CA GLY A 68 7.08 -2.57 6.75
C GLY A 68 7.63 -1.82 5.52
N LEU A 69 8.72 -2.30 4.94
CA LEU A 69 9.34 -1.70 3.76
C LEU A 69 8.36 -1.63 2.57
N GLY A 70 7.59 -2.69 2.33
CA GLY A 70 6.59 -2.75 1.24
C GLY A 70 5.42 -1.80 1.42
N SER A 71 5.02 -1.50 2.67
CA SER A 71 3.84 -0.69 2.97
C SER A 71 4.13 0.82 3.03
N ILE A 72 5.30 1.22 3.50
CA ILE A 72 5.66 2.62 3.73
C ILE A 72 5.77 3.40 2.41
N HIS A 73 6.63 2.94 1.50
CA HIS A 73 6.95 3.71 0.30
C HIS A 73 5.77 3.81 -0.67
N THR A 74 5.07 2.70 -0.89
CA THR A 74 3.94 2.65 -1.84
C THR A 74 2.81 3.58 -1.40
N THR A 75 2.43 3.52 -0.11
CA THR A 75 1.36 4.36 0.44
C THR A 75 1.77 5.83 0.51
N GLY A 76 3.00 6.11 0.96
CA GLY A 76 3.52 7.48 1.07
C GLY A 76 3.55 8.19 -0.29
N SER A 77 4.12 7.54 -1.31
CA SER A 77 4.17 8.11 -2.66
C SER A 77 2.77 8.28 -3.27
N GLN A 78 1.87 7.30 -3.13
CA GLN A 78 0.50 7.41 -3.64
C GLN A 78 -0.27 8.56 -2.98
N THR A 79 -0.10 8.75 -1.66
CA THR A 79 -0.73 9.84 -0.94
C THR A 79 -0.20 11.19 -1.40
N ALA A 80 1.12 11.32 -1.57
CA ALA A 80 1.74 12.54 -2.09
C ALA A 80 1.22 12.87 -3.49
N HIS A 81 1.19 11.90 -4.41
CA HIS A 81 0.67 12.09 -5.76
C HIS A 81 -0.81 12.53 -5.76
N ALA A 82 -1.66 11.89 -4.94
CA ALA A 82 -3.05 12.28 -4.82
C ALA A 82 -3.24 13.72 -4.33
N ILE A 83 -2.41 14.18 -3.37
CA ILE A 83 -2.43 15.57 -2.90
C ILE A 83 -1.99 16.54 -4.02
N HIS A 84 -0.94 16.19 -4.77
CA HIS A 84 -0.48 16.99 -5.90
C HIS A 84 -1.54 17.08 -7.01
N ASP A 85 -2.18 15.97 -7.36
CA ASP A 85 -3.26 15.93 -8.36
C ASP A 85 -4.45 16.78 -7.92
N LEU A 86 -4.79 16.76 -6.63
CA LEU A 86 -5.86 17.59 -6.08
C LEU A 86 -5.50 19.08 -6.09
N ALA A 87 -4.24 19.43 -5.83
CA ALA A 87 -3.75 20.79 -5.92
C ALA A 87 -3.79 21.32 -7.36
N ALA A 88 -3.59 20.45 -8.35
CA ALA A 88 -3.70 20.78 -9.78
C ALA A 88 -5.16 20.88 -10.27
N ARG A 89 -6.11 20.25 -9.57
CA ARG A 89 -7.55 20.17 -9.92
C ARG A 89 -8.45 20.66 -8.78
N PRO A 90 -8.37 21.96 -8.40
CA PRO A 90 -9.12 22.50 -7.27
C PRO A 90 -10.66 22.39 -7.43
N GLU A 91 -11.16 22.27 -8.65
CA GLU A 91 -12.58 22.05 -8.97
C GLU A 91 -13.14 20.76 -8.36
N LEU A 92 -12.30 19.74 -8.13
CA LEU A 92 -12.72 18.47 -7.53
C LEU A 92 -12.90 18.57 -6.01
N VAL A 93 -12.18 19.49 -5.34
CA VAL A 93 -12.11 19.57 -3.87
C VAL A 93 -13.49 19.72 -3.25
N LYS A 94 -14.35 20.57 -3.81
CA LYS A 94 -15.68 20.82 -3.29
C LYS A 94 -16.53 19.54 -3.32
N SER A 95 -16.60 18.88 -4.48
CA SER A 95 -17.37 17.66 -4.67
C SER A 95 -16.91 16.53 -3.75
N LEU A 96 -15.59 16.36 -3.60
CA LEU A 96 -15.02 15.34 -2.70
C LEU A 96 -15.33 15.63 -1.23
N ARG A 97 -15.24 16.89 -0.78
CA ARG A 97 -15.57 17.27 0.60
C ARG A 97 -17.05 17.09 0.92
N GLU A 98 -17.92 17.41 -0.03
CA GLU A 98 -19.37 17.18 0.11
C GLU A 98 -19.68 15.69 0.29
N GLU A 99 -19.08 14.82 -0.52
CA GLU A 99 -19.21 13.36 -0.36
C GLU A 99 -18.76 12.88 1.01
N ILE A 100 -17.56 13.31 1.42
CA ILE A 100 -16.96 12.88 2.67
C ILE A 100 -17.86 13.26 3.85
N GLU A 101 -18.40 14.47 3.87
CA GLU A 101 -19.25 14.93 4.96
C GLU A 101 -20.63 14.26 4.97
N GLU A 102 -21.23 14.06 3.80
CA GLU A 102 -22.49 13.33 3.64
C GLU A 102 -22.37 11.90 4.17
N VAL A 103 -21.35 11.17 3.72
CA VAL A 103 -21.13 9.77 4.10
C VAL A 103 -20.74 9.67 5.58
N ARG A 104 -19.84 10.53 6.07
CA ARG A 104 -19.45 10.56 7.49
C ARG A 104 -20.64 10.80 8.41
N THR A 105 -21.56 11.67 8.02
CA THR A 105 -22.78 11.97 8.80
C THR A 105 -23.75 10.79 8.78
N ALA A 106 -23.97 10.19 7.61
CA ALA A 106 -24.86 9.03 7.46
C ALA A 106 -24.37 7.81 8.25
N GLU A 107 -23.06 7.55 8.24
CA GLU A 107 -22.44 6.42 8.93
C GLU A 107 -22.01 6.72 10.38
N LYS A 108 -22.32 7.93 10.88
CA LYS A 108 -22.01 8.36 12.26
C LYS A 108 -20.52 8.32 12.63
N GLY A 109 -19.62 8.49 11.65
CA GLY A 109 -18.19 8.53 11.91
C GLY A 109 -17.32 8.06 10.75
N TRP A 110 -16.10 7.65 11.11
CA TRP A 110 -15.05 7.17 10.20
C TRP A 110 -14.92 5.65 10.26
N GLU A 111 -16.05 4.95 10.26
CA GLU A 111 -16.05 3.50 10.22
C GLU A 111 -15.64 2.99 8.83
N LYS A 112 -15.17 1.74 8.76
CA LYS A 112 -14.82 1.09 7.49
C LYS A 112 -15.98 1.13 6.48
N ALA A 113 -17.22 1.02 6.95
CA ALA A 113 -18.42 1.14 6.12
C ALA A 113 -18.56 2.51 5.44
N ALA A 114 -18.11 3.59 6.10
CA ALA A 114 -18.09 4.93 5.53
C ALA A 114 -17.09 5.03 4.38
N LEU A 115 -15.87 4.52 4.57
CA LEU A 115 -14.83 4.59 3.53
C LEU A 115 -15.27 3.89 2.22
N VAL A 116 -15.96 2.75 2.33
CA VAL A 116 -16.47 1.99 1.16
C VAL A 116 -17.56 2.76 0.39
N LYS A 117 -18.22 3.73 1.03
CA LYS A 117 -19.30 4.52 0.42
C LYS A 117 -18.80 5.82 -0.24
N MET A 118 -17.52 6.17 -0.11
CA MET A 118 -16.92 7.36 -0.72
C MET A 118 -16.46 7.08 -2.16
N TRP A 119 -17.42 6.91 -3.06
CA TRP A 119 -17.18 6.47 -4.43
C TRP A 119 -16.43 7.50 -5.29
N ARG A 120 -16.68 8.81 -5.12
CA ARG A 120 -15.92 9.87 -5.82
C ARG A 120 -14.49 9.92 -5.34
N LEU A 121 -14.27 9.82 -4.04
CA LEU A 121 -12.92 9.79 -3.47
C LEU A 121 -12.15 8.55 -3.94
N ASP A 122 -12.78 7.37 -3.92
CA ASP A 122 -12.16 6.14 -4.41
C ASP A 122 -11.84 6.19 -5.90
N SER A 123 -12.76 6.74 -6.72
CA SER A 123 -12.53 6.97 -8.14
C SER A 123 -11.36 7.94 -8.39
N PHE A 124 -11.29 9.04 -7.63
CA PHE A 124 -10.19 10.01 -7.72
C PHE A 124 -8.85 9.37 -7.36
N MET A 125 -8.78 8.63 -6.25
CA MET A 125 -7.56 7.93 -5.85
C MET A 125 -7.14 6.88 -6.88
N SER A 126 -8.09 6.16 -7.46
CA SER A 126 -7.83 5.19 -8.52
C SER A 126 -7.24 5.85 -9.76
N GLU A 127 -7.78 7.00 -10.17
CA GLU A 127 -7.26 7.76 -11.31
C GLU A 127 -5.88 8.38 -11.03
N SER A 128 -5.67 8.91 -9.83
CA SER A 128 -4.34 9.41 -9.40
C SER A 128 -3.28 8.31 -9.48
N LYS A 129 -3.62 7.07 -9.07
CA LYS A 129 -2.72 5.91 -9.20
C LYS A 129 -2.51 5.47 -10.64
N ARG A 130 -3.50 5.61 -11.51
CA ARG A 130 -3.37 5.32 -12.96
C ARG A 130 -2.36 6.28 -13.59
N MET A 131 -2.48 7.57 -13.29
CA MET A 131 -1.59 8.62 -13.80
C MET A 131 -0.19 8.56 -13.18
N ASN A 132 -0.09 8.13 -11.93
CA ASN A 132 1.16 8.06 -11.19
C ASN A 132 1.41 6.63 -10.65
N PRO A 133 1.72 5.65 -11.52
CA PRO A 133 1.92 4.27 -11.10
C PRO A 133 3.07 4.15 -10.10
N PRO A 134 2.91 3.39 -8.99
CA PRO A 134 3.95 3.24 -7.97
C PRO A 134 5.20 2.50 -8.48
N ALA A 135 5.10 1.78 -9.60
CA ALA A 135 6.23 1.14 -10.26
C ALA A 135 6.04 1.18 -11.79
N LEU A 136 7.10 1.52 -12.51
CA LEU A 136 7.08 1.63 -13.99
C LEU A 136 6.90 0.26 -14.65
N THR A 137 7.63 -0.74 -14.17
CA THR A 137 7.38 -2.16 -14.42
C THR A 137 6.59 -2.71 -13.25
N ALA A 138 5.64 -3.61 -13.52
CA ALA A 138 4.93 -4.32 -12.47
C ALA A 138 5.95 -4.96 -11.51
N VAL A 139 5.62 -5.01 -10.22
CA VAL A 139 6.36 -5.75 -9.19
C VAL A 139 6.46 -7.26 -9.53
N PHE A 140 5.73 -7.71 -10.55
CA PHE A 140 5.88 -9.01 -11.18
C PHE A 140 7.13 -9.08 -12.06
N HIS A 141 8.26 -9.35 -11.40
CA HIS A 141 9.43 -9.93 -12.05
C HIS A 141 9.35 -11.46 -11.92
N ARG A 142 9.52 -12.18 -13.04
CA ARG A 142 9.62 -13.64 -13.06
C ARG A 142 10.87 -14.05 -13.83
N LEU A 143 11.60 -15.02 -13.29
CA LEU A 143 12.69 -15.66 -14.01
C LEU A 143 12.16 -16.94 -14.65
N ALA A 144 12.33 -17.08 -15.97
CA ALA A 144 12.01 -18.32 -16.66
C ALA A 144 12.94 -19.43 -16.19
N MET A 145 12.47 -20.30 -15.30
CA MET A 145 13.26 -21.42 -14.78
C MET A 145 13.44 -22.54 -15.81
N GLU A 146 12.54 -22.58 -16.80
CA GLU A 146 12.50 -23.53 -17.91
C GLU A 146 12.09 -22.78 -19.19
N PRO A 147 12.45 -23.28 -20.39
CA PRO A 147 12.00 -22.69 -21.63
C PRO A 147 10.48 -22.80 -21.77
N LEU A 148 9.81 -21.71 -22.11
CA LEU A 148 8.36 -21.68 -22.31
C LEU A 148 8.00 -21.19 -23.71
N VAL A 149 6.87 -21.65 -24.22
CA VAL A 149 6.30 -21.17 -25.49
C VAL A 149 4.96 -20.53 -25.17
N LEU A 150 4.82 -19.25 -25.50
CA LEU A 150 3.58 -18.51 -25.33
C LEU A 150 2.55 -18.93 -26.40
N PHE A 151 1.29 -18.56 -26.19
CA PHE A 151 0.19 -18.94 -27.09
C PHE A 151 0.39 -18.44 -28.53
N ASP A 152 1.05 -17.30 -28.70
CA ASP A 152 1.41 -16.71 -29.99
C ASP A 152 2.62 -17.39 -30.67
N GLY A 153 3.20 -18.41 -30.04
CA GLY A 153 4.39 -19.12 -30.52
C GLY A 153 5.72 -18.50 -30.09
N THR A 154 5.71 -17.37 -29.37
CA THR A 154 6.92 -16.73 -28.86
C THR A 154 7.62 -17.65 -27.86
N ARG A 155 8.91 -17.95 -28.11
CA ARG A 155 9.73 -18.80 -27.24
C ARG A 155 10.54 -17.96 -26.26
N ILE A 156 10.35 -18.18 -24.97
CA ILE A 156 11.18 -17.55 -23.93
C ILE A 156 12.19 -18.59 -23.41
N PRO A 157 13.50 -18.34 -23.56
CA PRO A 157 14.54 -19.22 -23.04
C PRO A 157 14.55 -19.29 -21.52
N LYS A 158 15.15 -20.38 -21.01
CA LYS A 158 15.51 -20.47 -19.59
C LYS A 158 16.49 -19.34 -19.24
N GLY A 159 16.30 -18.72 -18.08
CA GLY A 159 17.11 -17.63 -17.55
C GLY A 159 16.66 -16.24 -17.99
N THR A 160 15.59 -16.11 -18.78
CA THR A 160 15.04 -14.80 -19.15
C THR A 160 14.23 -14.19 -18.01
N PHE A 161 14.49 -12.92 -17.70
CA PHE A 161 13.64 -12.11 -16.83
C PHE A 161 12.44 -11.58 -17.62
N ILE A 162 11.26 -11.85 -17.09
CA ILE A 162 9.98 -11.41 -17.62
C ILE A 162 9.43 -10.36 -16.66
N ALA A 163 9.02 -9.22 -17.19
CA ALA A 163 8.35 -8.16 -16.47
C ALA A 163 7.20 -7.61 -17.32
N ILE A 164 6.21 -7.02 -16.66
CA ILE A 164 5.07 -6.37 -17.32
C ILE A 164 5.29 -4.86 -17.27
N ALA A 165 5.14 -4.16 -18.39
CA ALA A 165 5.23 -2.70 -18.46
C ALA A 165 3.95 -2.06 -17.91
N ALA A 166 3.79 -2.05 -16.58
CA ALA A 166 2.57 -1.61 -15.91
C ALA A 166 2.18 -0.18 -16.27
N ALA A 167 3.13 0.77 -16.21
CA ALA A 167 2.85 2.17 -16.54
C ALA A 167 2.42 2.36 -18.00
N SER A 168 3.10 1.68 -18.94
CA SER A 168 2.75 1.74 -20.36
C SER A 168 1.36 1.17 -20.64
N ASN A 169 0.97 0.11 -19.93
CA ASN A 169 -0.37 -0.47 -20.07
C ASN A 169 -1.47 0.45 -19.52
N LEU A 170 -1.22 1.13 -18.40
CA LEU A 170 -2.17 2.05 -17.76
C LEU A 170 -2.40 3.36 -18.54
N LEU A 171 -1.43 3.73 -19.38
CA LEU A 171 -1.47 4.91 -20.23
C LEU A 171 -1.69 4.56 -21.72
N ASN A 172 -2.12 3.33 -22.02
CA ASN A 172 -2.32 2.90 -23.40
C ASN A 172 -3.63 3.52 -23.98
N PRO A 173 -3.57 4.36 -25.03
CA PRO A 173 -4.75 4.97 -25.66
C PRO A 173 -5.73 3.96 -26.26
N ASP A 174 -5.27 2.76 -26.60
CA ASP A 174 -6.13 1.71 -27.16
C ASP A 174 -7.03 1.05 -26.10
N VAL A 175 -6.68 1.23 -24.82
CA VAL A 175 -7.38 0.62 -23.67
C VAL A 175 -8.07 1.68 -22.81
N VAL A 176 -7.46 2.86 -22.67
CA VAL A 176 -7.96 3.97 -21.84
C VAL A 176 -8.28 5.17 -22.74
N LEU A 177 -9.51 5.66 -22.64
CA LEU A 177 -9.94 6.87 -23.35
C LEU A 177 -9.31 8.10 -22.68
N ASP A 178 -8.63 8.94 -23.47
CA ASP A 178 -7.90 10.14 -23.00
C ASP A 178 -6.85 9.83 -21.92
N PRO A 179 -5.77 9.09 -22.29
CA PRO A 179 -4.84 8.50 -21.34
C PRO A 179 -3.93 9.49 -20.60
#